data_AF-A0A3D2F5B8-F1
#
_entry.id   AF-A0A3D2F5B8-F1
#
_cell.length_a   1.000
_cell.length_b   1.000
_cell.length_c   1.000
_cell.angle_alpha   90.00
_cell.angle_beta   90.00
_cell.angle_gamma   90.00
#
_symmetry.space_group_name_H-M   'P 1'
#
loop_
_entity.id
_entity.type
_entity.pdbx_description
1 polymer ?
#
loop_
_entity_poly.entity_id
_entity_poly.type
_entity_poly.pdbx_seq_one_letter_code
_entity_poly.pdbx_strand_id
1 'polypeptide(L)'
;MSKSLELSAYRALVRRNPPTKYSSSKDRPSGEVLWLNAPETGNGLAILDLAKWLCAQRDGLSVLITTPDTLTSPCSRIIVDAAPSEHPNDIATFLDHWQPTVGLWLWGALQPNLILAARAKGVHLIMADADQAGFENRRDRWLPEVARDVMASFDNVLVRSEPSQARLTKLMRSS
;
A
#
# COMPACT_ATOMS: atom_id res chain seq x y z
N MET A 1 6.87 23.95 1.68
CA MET A 1 6.94 23.03 0.51
C MET A 1 5.85 23.44 -0.47
N SER A 2 6.22 23.85 -1.68
CA SER A 2 5.26 24.22 -2.74
C SER A 2 4.40 22.99 -3.08
N LYS A 3 3.07 23.14 -3.04
CA LYS A 3 2.16 22.08 -3.49
C LYS A 3 2.43 21.84 -4.98
N SER A 4 2.88 20.65 -5.35
CA SER A 4 3.08 20.27 -6.75
C SER A 4 1.77 20.48 -7.53
N LEU A 5 1.88 21.20 -8.64
CA LEU A 5 0.77 21.45 -9.57
C LEU A 5 0.27 20.12 -10.16
N GLU A 6 1.19 19.18 -10.41
CA GLU A 6 0.93 17.85 -10.95
C GLU A 6 0.09 17.01 -9.98
N LEU A 7 0.48 16.99 -8.69
CA LEU A 7 -0.29 16.30 -7.65
C LEU A 7 -1.68 16.93 -7.46
N SER A 8 -1.77 18.25 -7.59
CA SER A 8 -3.04 18.98 -7.49
C SER A 8 -3.97 18.66 -8.66
N ALA A 9 -3.44 18.58 -9.89
CA ALA A 9 -4.18 18.18 -11.08
C ALA A 9 -4.62 16.72 -11.01
N TYR A 10 -3.75 15.81 -10.56
CA TYR A 10 -4.09 14.41 -10.34
C TYR A 10 -5.20 14.25 -9.29
N ARG A 11 -5.11 14.96 -8.16
CA ARG A 11 -6.18 14.97 -7.13
C ARG A 11 -7.50 15.52 -7.67
N ALA A 12 -7.45 16.54 -8.53
CA ALA A 12 -8.64 17.06 -9.18
C ALA A 12 -9.29 16.03 -10.11
N LEU A 13 -8.50 15.22 -10.83
CA LEU A 13 -9.01 14.12 -11.65
C LEU A 13 -9.65 13.01 -10.82
N VAL A 14 -8.98 12.56 -9.75
CA VAL A 14 -9.49 11.49 -8.88
C VAL A 14 -10.81 11.89 -8.21
N ARG A 15 -10.97 13.15 -7.80
CA ARG A 15 -12.21 13.68 -7.22
C ARG A 15 -13.42 13.66 -8.16
N ARG A 16 -13.22 13.47 -9.47
CA ARG A 16 -14.32 13.33 -10.43
C ARG A 16 -14.97 11.94 -10.34
N ASN A 17 -14.28 10.95 -9.78
CA ASN A 17 -14.87 9.66 -9.48
C ASN A 17 -15.66 9.77 -8.16
N PRO A 18 -16.93 9.34 -8.13
CA PRO A 18 -17.72 9.37 -6.90
C PRO A 18 -17.04 8.50 -5.84
N PRO A 19 -17.07 8.90 -4.55
CA PRO A 19 -16.60 8.03 -3.47
C PRO A 19 -17.39 6.72 -3.49
N THR A 20 -16.70 5.60 -3.33
CA THR A 20 -17.37 4.29 -3.23
C THR A 20 -18.05 4.10 -1.88
N LYS A 21 -17.85 5.05 -0.94
CA LYS A 21 -18.26 4.99 0.46
C LYS A 21 -17.63 3.77 1.12
N TYR A 22 -16.32 3.86 1.33
CA TYR A 22 -15.60 2.79 2.01
C TYR A 22 -16.28 2.43 3.34
N SER A 23 -16.53 1.14 3.54
CA SER A 23 -17.09 0.57 4.75
C SER A 23 -16.24 -0.64 5.13
N SER A 24 -15.70 -0.64 6.34
CA SER A 24 -14.92 -1.77 6.84
C SER A 24 -15.80 -3.00 7.01
N SER A 25 -15.30 -4.16 6.61
CA SER A 25 -16.00 -5.44 6.80
C SER A 25 -16.00 -5.94 8.25
N LYS A 26 -15.10 -5.42 9.10
CA LYS A 26 -14.93 -5.81 10.51
C LYS A 26 -14.49 -4.65 11.38
N ASP A 27 -14.74 -4.77 12.69
CA ASP A 27 -14.20 -3.87 13.69
C ASP A 27 -12.68 -3.97 13.78
N ARG A 28 -12.03 -2.85 14.11
CA ARG A 28 -10.59 -2.81 14.33
C ARG A 28 -10.23 -3.67 15.56
N PRO A 29 -9.29 -4.63 15.46
CA PRO A 29 -8.83 -5.39 16.61
C PRO A 29 -8.05 -4.50 17.60
N SER A 30 -8.04 -4.91 18.86
CA SER A 30 -7.17 -4.30 19.87
C SER A 30 -5.70 -4.58 19.56
N GLY A 31 -4.84 -3.58 19.78
CA GLY A 31 -3.39 -3.72 19.61
C GLY A 31 -2.89 -3.23 18.25
N GLU A 32 -1.77 -3.79 17.82
CA GLU A 32 -1.07 -3.36 16.62
C GLU A 32 -1.69 -3.97 15.36
N VAL A 33 -1.81 -3.13 14.33
CA VAL A 33 -2.25 -3.54 13.00
C VAL A 33 -1.10 -3.31 12.03
N LEU A 34 -0.64 -4.39 11.41
CA LEU A 34 0.24 -4.36 10.24
C LEU A 34 -0.62 -4.55 9.00
N TRP A 35 -0.47 -3.66 8.04
CA TRP A 35 -1.25 -3.63 6.82
C TRP A 35 -0.46 -4.22 5.65
N LEU A 36 -0.92 -5.31 5.06
CA LEU A 36 -0.46 -5.88 3.80
C LEU A 36 -1.36 -5.36 2.67
N ASN A 37 -0.86 -4.45 1.84
CA ASN A 37 -1.54 -4.02 0.63
C ASN A 37 -1.03 -4.79 -0.57
N ALA A 38 -1.87 -5.66 -1.14
CA ALA A 38 -1.56 -6.50 -2.29
C ALA A 38 -2.56 -6.22 -3.42
N PRO A 39 -2.33 -5.17 -4.23
CA PRO A 39 -3.29 -4.71 -5.22
C PRO A 39 -3.36 -5.59 -6.48
N GLU A 40 -2.47 -6.57 -6.62
CA GLU A 40 -2.48 -7.55 -7.71
C GLU A 40 -3.22 -8.84 -7.32
N THR A 41 -3.93 -9.45 -8.28
CA THR A 41 -4.61 -10.74 -8.13
C THR A 41 -3.66 -11.92 -8.31
N GLY A 42 -4.00 -13.07 -7.74
CA GLY A 42 -3.32 -14.35 -8.02
C GLY A 42 -2.18 -14.69 -7.06
N ASN A 43 -1.94 -13.85 -6.06
CA ASN A 43 -0.92 -14.07 -5.02
C ASN A 43 -1.51 -14.38 -3.64
N GLY A 44 -2.83 -14.63 -3.56
CA GLY A 44 -3.58 -14.85 -2.32
C GLY A 44 -2.96 -15.81 -1.30
N LEU A 45 -2.49 -16.98 -1.73
CA LEU A 45 -1.86 -17.97 -0.84
C LEU A 45 -0.56 -17.45 -0.22
N ALA A 46 0.29 -16.82 -1.03
CA ALA A 46 1.55 -16.25 -0.55
C ALA A 46 1.31 -15.11 0.46
N ILE A 47 0.29 -14.29 0.21
CA ILE A 47 -0.12 -13.20 1.12
C ILE A 47 -0.61 -13.78 2.45
N LEU A 48 -1.45 -14.82 2.41
CA LEU A 48 -1.96 -15.48 3.61
C LEU A 48 -0.86 -16.14 4.43
N ASP A 49 0.09 -16.80 3.77
CA ASP A 49 1.21 -17.46 4.46
C ASP A 49 2.16 -16.43 5.09
N LEU A 50 2.42 -15.30 4.41
CA LEU A 50 3.14 -14.17 4.99
C LEU A 50 2.41 -13.61 6.21
N ALA A 51 1.08 -13.43 6.13
CA ALA A 51 0.28 -12.93 7.25
C ALA A 51 0.30 -13.89 8.46
N LYS A 52 0.22 -15.20 8.24
CA LYS A 52 0.35 -16.22 9.29
C LYS A 52 1.73 -16.15 9.94
N TRP A 53 2.78 -16.08 9.12
CA TRP A 53 4.15 -15.99 9.60
C TRP A 53 4.35 -14.75 10.47
N LEU A 54 3.88 -13.57 10.04
CA LEU A 54 3.95 -12.33 10.80
C LEU A 54 3.21 -12.42 12.15
N CYS A 55 1.98 -12.92 12.15
CA CYS A 55 1.20 -13.13 13.37
C CYS A 55 1.91 -14.08 14.36
N ALA A 56 2.66 -15.07 13.87
CA ALA A 56 3.41 -16.00 14.71
C ALA A 56 4.68 -15.39 15.34
N GLN A 57 5.24 -14.32 14.76
CA GLN A 57 6.45 -13.66 15.29
C GLN A 57 6.17 -12.75 16.49
N ARG A 58 4.93 -12.26 16.64
CA ARG A 58 4.61 -11.27 17.67
C ARG A 58 3.21 -11.48 18.21
N ASP A 59 3.10 -11.70 19.50
CA ASP A 59 1.80 -11.75 20.19
C ASP A 59 1.14 -10.37 20.18
N GLY A 60 -0.19 -10.35 20.00
CA GLY A 60 -0.97 -9.11 19.91
C GLY A 60 -0.91 -8.40 18.54
N LEU A 61 -0.12 -8.89 17.58
CA LEU A 61 -0.13 -8.37 16.22
C LEU A 61 -1.34 -8.88 15.44
N SER A 62 -2.09 -7.98 14.80
CA SER A 62 -3.09 -8.33 13.79
C SER A 62 -2.62 -7.89 12.42
N VAL A 63 -2.95 -8.68 11.39
CA VAL A 63 -2.59 -8.39 10.00
C VAL A 63 -3.85 -8.06 9.23
N LEU A 64 -3.92 -6.86 8.68
CA LEU A 64 -4.93 -6.44 7.71
C LEU A 64 -4.40 -6.67 6.30
N ILE A 65 -5.16 -7.37 5.47
CA ILE A 65 -4.85 -7.63 4.07
C ILE A 65 -5.87 -6.88 3.22
N THR A 66 -5.38 -6.05 2.29
CA THR A 66 -6.20 -5.47 1.22
C THR A 66 -5.78 -6.03 -0.12
N THR A 67 -6.72 -6.67 -0.83
CA THR A 67 -6.46 -7.33 -2.12
C THR A 67 -7.72 -7.42 -2.96
N PRO A 68 -7.62 -7.44 -4.30
CA PRO A 68 -8.75 -7.78 -5.18
C PRO A 68 -9.14 -9.27 -5.13
N ASP A 69 -8.29 -10.15 -4.57
CA ASP A 69 -8.61 -11.58 -4.44
C ASP A 69 -9.67 -11.83 -3.35
N THR A 70 -10.60 -12.75 -3.60
CA THR A 70 -11.51 -13.25 -2.56
C THR A 70 -10.77 -14.24 -1.67
N LEU A 71 -10.30 -13.79 -0.51
CA LEU A 71 -9.59 -14.63 0.46
C LEU A 71 -10.45 -14.90 1.69
N THR A 72 -10.43 -16.15 2.15
CA THR A 72 -10.99 -16.53 3.44
C THR A 72 -9.90 -16.40 4.51
N SER A 73 -10.17 -15.58 5.53
CA SER A 73 -9.25 -15.47 6.65
C SER A 73 -9.15 -16.78 7.43
N PRO A 74 -7.93 -17.28 7.73
CA PRO A 74 -7.74 -18.52 8.48
C PRO A 74 -7.92 -18.35 9.99
N CYS A 75 -7.92 -17.11 10.53
CA CYS A 75 -8.07 -16.85 11.96
C CYS A 75 -8.52 -15.41 12.25
N SER A 76 -8.93 -15.10 13.49
CA SER A 76 -9.40 -13.75 13.87
C SER A 76 -8.34 -12.65 13.78
N ARG A 77 -7.05 -12.99 13.88
CA ARG A 77 -5.92 -12.05 13.80
C ARG A 77 -5.57 -11.64 12.38
N ILE A 78 -6.06 -12.37 11.38
CA ILE A 78 -5.89 -12.05 9.97
C ILE A 78 -7.22 -11.48 9.47
N ILE A 79 -7.18 -10.29 8.93
CA ILE A 79 -8.35 -9.57 8.45
C ILE A 79 -8.16 -9.36 6.96
N VAL A 80 -9.16 -9.74 6.17
CA VAL A 80 -9.17 -9.47 4.73
C VAL A 80 -10.27 -8.44 4.52
N ASP A 81 -9.91 -7.32 3.91
CA ASP A 81 -10.84 -6.24 3.60
C ASP A 81 -10.55 -5.64 2.22
N ALA A 82 -11.48 -4.85 1.69
CA ALA A 82 -11.25 -4.13 0.44
C ALA A 82 -10.29 -2.94 0.65
N ALA A 83 -9.44 -2.65 -0.33
CA ALA A 83 -8.71 -1.38 -0.36
C ALA A 83 -9.70 -0.20 -0.53
N PRO A 84 -9.47 0.96 0.10
CA PRO A 84 -10.29 2.14 -0.15
C PRO A 84 -10.08 2.64 -1.58
N SER A 85 -11.06 3.38 -2.11
CA SER A 85 -10.85 4.13 -3.35
C SER A 85 -9.80 5.23 -3.14
N GLU A 86 -9.28 5.81 -4.23
CA GLU A 86 -8.35 6.94 -4.12
C GLU A 86 -9.03 8.28 -3.75
N HIS A 87 -10.34 8.25 -3.45
CA HIS A 87 -11.06 9.42 -2.97
C HIS A 87 -10.64 9.78 -1.54
N PRO A 88 -10.34 11.07 -1.23
CA PRO A 88 -9.82 11.47 0.08
C PRO A 88 -10.69 11.03 1.27
N ASN A 89 -12.02 11.04 1.13
CA ASN A 89 -12.92 10.60 2.19
C ASN A 89 -12.80 9.10 2.48
N ASP A 90 -12.71 8.26 1.44
CA ASP A 90 -12.61 6.81 1.61
C ASP A 90 -11.26 6.43 2.23
N ILE A 91 -10.18 7.10 1.80
CA ILE A 91 -8.85 6.97 2.39
C ILE A 91 -8.86 7.39 3.87
N ALA A 92 -9.49 8.53 4.19
CA ALA A 92 -9.58 9.01 5.57
C ALA A 92 -10.32 7.99 6.44
N THR A 93 -11.51 7.56 6.03
CA THR A 93 -12.30 6.53 6.75
C THR A 93 -11.50 5.24 6.94
N PHE A 94 -10.83 4.74 5.91
CA PHE A 94 -9.99 3.53 6.01
C PHE A 94 -8.86 3.69 7.03
N LEU A 95 -8.08 4.78 6.93
CA LEU A 95 -6.93 4.98 7.81
C LEU A 95 -7.35 5.35 9.24
N ASP A 96 -8.47 6.05 9.45
CA ASP A 96 -9.00 6.37 10.78
C ASP A 96 -9.57 5.14 11.49
N HIS A 97 -10.18 4.23 10.74
CA HIS A 97 -10.66 2.96 11.28
C HIS A 97 -9.50 2.01 11.60
N TRP A 98 -8.67 1.70 10.60
CA TRP A 98 -7.65 0.67 10.73
C TRP A 98 -6.35 1.12 11.38
N GLN A 99 -6.09 2.44 11.49
CA GLN A 99 -4.88 3.09 12.04
C GLN A 99 -3.67 2.15 12.05
N PRO A 100 -3.18 1.73 10.87
CA PRO A 100 -2.05 0.82 10.79
C PRO A 100 -0.79 1.55 11.26
N THR A 101 0.14 0.82 11.86
CA THR A 101 1.45 1.37 12.26
C THR A 101 2.50 1.16 11.18
N VAL A 102 2.39 0.03 10.46
CA VAL A 102 3.26 -0.37 9.36
C VAL A 102 2.39 -0.81 8.18
N GLY A 103 2.75 -0.35 6.98
CA GLY A 103 2.15 -0.79 5.71
C GLY A 103 3.19 -1.44 4.81
N LEU A 104 2.99 -2.69 4.44
CA LEU A 104 3.77 -3.42 3.46
C LEU A 104 3.03 -3.41 2.12
N TRP A 105 3.58 -2.71 1.14
CA TRP A 105 3.07 -2.66 -0.22
C TRP A 105 3.68 -3.79 -1.02
N LEU A 106 2.86 -4.80 -1.29
CA LEU A 106 3.23 -6.04 -1.94
C LEU A 106 2.86 -5.97 -3.42
N TRP A 107 3.85 -5.99 -4.32
CA TRP A 107 3.67 -6.06 -5.78
C TRP A 107 2.82 -4.94 -6.41
N GLY A 108 3.45 -4.10 -7.24
CA GLY A 108 2.78 -3.24 -8.22
C GLY A 108 1.63 -2.34 -7.75
N ALA A 109 0.90 -1.80 -8.75
CA ALA A 109 -0.26 -0.92 -8.65
C ALA A 109 -0.28 0.06 -7.45
N LEU A 110 0.59 1.07 -7.50
CA LEU A 110 0.64 2.12 -6.48
C LEU A 110 -0.66 2.95 -6.49
N GLN A 111 -1.12 3.34 -5.29
CA GLN A 111 -2.24 4.26 -5.07
C GLN A 111 -1.70 5.56 -4.47
N PRO A 112 -1.29 6.55 -5.29
CA PRO A 112 -0.58 7.74 -4.83
C PRO A 112 -1.26 8.48 -3.67
N ASN A 113 -2.59 8.68 -3.75
CA ASN A 113 -3.28 9.43 -2.68
C ASN A 113 -3.31 8.64 -1.36
N LEU A 114 -3.48 7.32 -1.45
CA LEU A 114 -3.50 6.45 -0.27
C LEU A 114 -2.12 6.37 0.38
N ILE A 115 -1.06 6.21 -0.42
CA ILE A 115 0.33 6.17 0.05
C ILE A 115 0.71 7.49 0.74
N LEU A 116 0.45 8.63 0.09
CA LEU A 116 0.76 9.94 0.64
C LEU A 116 -0.04 10.23 1.92
N ALA A 117 -1.31 9.82 1.99
CA ALA A 117 -2.14 9.99 3.18
C ALA A 117 -1.69 9.09 4.33
N ALA A 118 -1.33 7.83 4.04
CA ALA A 118 -0.81 6.90 5.04
C ALA A 118 0.50 7.44 5.66
N ARG A 119 1.44 7.89 4.84
CA ARG A 119 2.67 8.54 5.32
C ARG A 119 2.37 9.78 6.15
N ALA A 120 1.43 10.63 5.71
CA ALA A 120 1.03 11.83 6.46
C ALA A 120 0.41 11.50 7.83
N LYS A 121 -0.18 10.31 8.00
CA LYS A 121 -0.67 9.80 9.29
C LYS A 121 0.39 9.04 10.10
N GLY A 122 1.65 9.04 9.66
CA GLY A 122 2.76 8.42 10.37
C GLY A 122 2.85 6.90 10.17
N VAL A 123 2.18 6.34 9.17
CA VAL A 123 2.33 4.92 8.82
C VAL A 123 3.72 4.70 8.22
N HIS A 124 4.48 3.76 8.77
CA HIS A 124 5.76 3.34 8.19
C HIS A 124 5.52 2.46 6.98
N LEU A 125 5.91 2.94 5.79
CA LEU A 125 5.62 2.25 4.54
C LEU A 125 6.86 1.53 4.03
N ILE A 126 6.71 0.25 3.76
CA ILE A 126 7.74 -0.61 3.16
C ILE A 126 7.18 -1.11 1.84
N MET A 127 7.95 -0.99 0.76
CA MET A 127 7.64 -1.63 -0.50
C MET A 127 8.38 -2.97 -0.53
N ALA A 128 7.68 -4.07 -0.82
CA ALA A 128 8.28 -5.37 -1.06
C ALA A 128 7.91 -5.86 -2.45
N ASP A 129 8.93 -5.96 -3.30
CA ASP A 129 8.82 -6.35 -4.70
C ASP A 129 9.47 -7.73 -4.92
N ALA A 130 8.66 -8.71 -5.33
CA ALA A 130 9.15 -10.08 -5.56
C ALA A 130 9.45 -10.42 -7.03
N ASP A 131 9.37 -9.48 -7.99
CA ASP A 131 9.85 -9.74 -9.37
C ASP A 131 10.13 -8.48 -10.22
N GLN A 132 11.08 -8.57 -11.15
CA GLN A 132 11.46 -7.54 -12.14
C GLN A 132 10.28 -7.04 -13.00
N ALA A 133 9.22 -7.83 -13.16
CA ALA A 133 8.04 -7.47 -13.94
C ALA A 133 7.10 -6.46 -13.25
N GLY A 134 7.26 -6.22 -11.93
CA GLY A 134 6.40 -5.32 -11.14
C GLY A 134 6.46 -3.83 -11.55
N PHE A 135 7.41 -3.46 -12.41
CA PHE A 135 7.51 -2.14 -13.01
C PHE A 135 7.18 -2.10 -14.51
N GLU A 136 6.96 -3.25 -15.14
CA GLU A 136 6.78 -3.36 -16.59
C GLU A 136 5.31 -3.22 -17.01
N ASN A 137 4.36 -3.48 -16.11
CA ASN A 137 2.95 -3.20 -16.35
C ASN A 137 2.47 -2.00 -15.54
N ARG A 138 2.26 -0.87 -16.27
CA ARG A 138 1.61 0.40 -15.86
C ARG A 138 2.54 1.53 -15.36
N ARG A 139 3.53 1.89 -16.18
CA ARG A 139 4.09 3.27 -16.20
C ARG A 139 3.20 4.29 -16.91
N ASP A 140 2.12 3.86 -17.54
CA ASP A 140 1.32 4.74 -18.39
C ASP A 140 0.27 5.50 -17.58
N ARG A 141 0.65 6.71 -17.11
CA ARG A 141 -0.18 7.94 -16.95
C ARG A 141 0.23 8.88 -15.81
N TRP A 142 1.31 8.62 -15.07
CA TRP A 142 1.67 9.49 -13.94
C TRP A 142 2.71 10.54 -14.33
N LEU A 143 2.49 11.75 -13.83
CA LEU A 143 3.44 12.84 -14.00
C LEU A 143 4.67 12.59 -13.09
N PRO A 144 5.89 12.94 -13.54
CA PRO A 144 7.14 12.56 -12.86
C PRO A 144 7.24 12.98 -11.38
N GLU A 145 6.63 14.11 -10.99
CA GLU A 145 6.70 14.58 -9.60
C GLU A 145 5.87 13.68 -8.66
N VAL A 146 4.70 13.23 -9.11
CA VAL A 146 3.85 12.32 -8.31
C VAL A 146 4.55 11.00 -8.05
N ALA A 147 5.22 10.45 -9.08
CA ALA A 147 6.02 9.24 -8.91
C ALA A 147 7.15 9.43 -7.90
N ARG A 148 7.84 10.57 -7.95
CA ARG A 148 8.92 10.90 -6.99
C ARG A 148 8.40 10.99 -5.56
N ASP A 149 7.32 11.71 -5.33
CA ASP A 149 6.73 11.89 -3.99
C ASP A 149 6.24 10.57 -3.40
N VAL A 150 5.63 9.72 -4.24
CA VAL A 150 5.18 8.38 -3.85
C VAL A 150 6.38 7.49 -3.49
N MET A 151 7.43 7.47 -4.31
CA MET A 151 8.62 6.65 -4.01
C MET A 151 9.35 7.14 -2.76
N ALA A 152 9.45 8.46 -2.56
CA ALA A 152 10.01 9.05 -1.34
C ALA A 152 9.18 8.75 -0.08
N SER A 153 7.97 8.21 -0.25
CA SER A 153 7.10 7.86 0.86
C SER A 153 7.41 6.50 1.50
N PHE A 154 8.20 5.66 0.84
CA PHE A 154 8.62 4.37 1.36
C PHE A 154 9.92 4.49 2.14
N ASP A 155 9.92 4.01 3.38
CA ASP A 155 11.08 4.02 4.27
C ASP A 155 12.11 2.95 3.85
N ASN A 156 11.64 1.85 3.27
CA ASN A 156 12.47 0.79 2.72
C ASN A 156 11.84 0.22 1.44
N VAL A 157 12.68 -0.14 0.48
CA VAL A 157 12.29 -0.88 -0.73
C VAL A 157 13.06 -2.20 -0.74
N LEU A 158 12.36 -3.28 -0.42
CA LEU A 158 12.89 -4.64 -0.41
C LEU A 158 12.74 -5.23 -1.81
N VAL A 159 13.86 -5.60 -2.41
CA VAL A 159 13.93 -6.08 -3.79
C VAL A 159 14.54 -7.46 -3.79
N ARG A 160 13.87 -8.43 -4.43
CA ARG A 160 14.27 -9.85 -4.38
C ARG A 160 15.50 -10.22 -5.25
N SER A 161 16.00 -9.34 -6.14
CA SER A 161 17.13 -9.69 -7.04
C SER A 161 18.23 -8.62 -7.17
N GLU A 162 19.49 -9.07 -7.24
CA GLU A 162 20.71 -8.24 -7.44
C GLU A 162 20.62 -7.24 -8.63
N PRO A 163 20.04 -7.59 -9.80
CA PRO A 163 19.94 -6.63 -10.92
C PRO A 163 18.98 -5.47 -10.62
N SER A 164 17.93 -5.71 -9.84
CA SER A 164 16.95 -4.69 -9.45
C SER A 164 17.50 -3.77 -8.34
N GLN A 165 18.37 -4.28 -7.47
CA GLN A 165 19.16 -3.47 -6.53
C GLN A 165 20.11 -2.50 -7.27
N ALA A 166 20.76 -2.96 -8.35
CA ALA A 166 21.61 -2.10 -9.18
C ALA A 166 20.82 -0.96 -9.86
N ARG A 167 19.57 -1.21 -10.25
CA ARG A 167 18.69 -0.22 -10.88
C ARG A 167 18.14 0.81 -9.88
N LEU A 168 17.75 0.38 -8.67
CA LEU A 168 17.36 1.29 -7.58
C LEU A 168 18.54 2.18 -7.15
N THR A 169 19.75 1.60 -7.05
CA THR A 169 20.98 2.34 -6.74
C THR A 169 21.28 3.43 -7.80
N LYS A 170 20.93 3.18 -9.08
CA LYS A 170 21.10 4.16 -10.17
C LYS A 170 20.08 5.31 -10.11
N LEU A 171 18.85 5.03 -9.64
CA LEU A 171 17.81 6.03 -9.40
C LEU A 171 18.10 6.89 -8.17
N MET A 172 18.77 6.33 -7.15
CA MET A 172 19.13 7.06 -5.92
C MET A 172 20.43 7.88 -6.05
N ARG A 173 21.30 7.59 -7.02
CA ARG A 173 22.59 8.29 -7.24
C ARG A 173 22.55 9.41 -8.27
N SER A 174 21.39 9.69 -8.87
CA SER A 174 21.19 10.81 -9.81
C SER A 174 20.53 12.04 -9.14
N SER A 175 20.63 12.13 -7.81
CA SER A 175 20.28 13.30 -7.00
C SER A 175 21.53 13.95 -6.43
#